data_AF-A0A453RLK3-F1
#
_entry.id   AF-A0A453RLK3-F1
#
_cell.length_a   1.000
_cell.length_b   1.000
_cell.length_c   1.000
_cell.angle_alpha   90.00
_cell.angle_beta   90.00
_cell.angle_gamma   90.00
#
_symmetry.space_group_name_H-M   'P 1'
#
loop_
_entity.id
_entity.type
_entity.pdbx_description
1 polymer ?
#
loop_
_entity_poly.entity_id
_entity_poly.type
_entity_poly.pdbx_seq_one_letter_code
_entity_poly.pdbx_strand_id
1 'polypeptide(L)'
;SSTESAVVWSEVSEAILAKDWEKASEAKRKVEGTARSLEKERNEKGEVWMPKHFSLSQDKDGNWECWPLEKSVRPAPIVVPSPSS
;
A
#
# COMPACT_ATOMS: atom_id res chain seq x y z
N SER A 1 9.76 -3.28 3.99
CA SER A 1 9.68 -1.88 3.55
C SER A 1 9.48 -1.74 2.05
N SER A 2 9.73 -2.75 1.22
CA SER A 2 9.59 -2.66 -0.25
C SER A 2 8.16 -2.45 -0.77
N THR A 3 7.15 -2.61 0.08
CA THR A 3 5.73 -2.42 -0.26
C THR A 3 5.13 -1.13 0.33
N GLU A 4 5.93 -0.32 1.03
CA GLU A 4 5.48 0.94 1.60
C GLU A 4 5.25 1.98 0.50
N SER A 5 4.15 2.74 0.57
CA SER A 5 3.75 3.66 -0.49
C SER A 5 4.84 4.67 -0.85
N ALA A 6 5.53 5.24 0.14
CA ALA A 6 6.60 6.21 -0.11
C ALA A 6 7.78 5.61 -0.89
N VAL A 7 8.04 4.30 -0.72
CA VAL A 7 9.10 3.59 -1.44
C VAL A 7 8.62 3.19 -2.84
N VAL A 8 7.41 2.63 -2.95
CA VAL A 8 6.85 2.18 -4.23
C VAL A 8 6.64 3.35 -5.20
N TRP A 9 6.22 4.51 -4.69
CA TRP A 9 5.92 5.70 -5.48
C TRP A 9 7.05 6.74 -5.49
N SER A 10 8.26 6.40 -5.01
CA SER A 10 9.35 7.37 -4.87
C SER A 10 9.73 8.01 -6.19
N GLU A 11 9.98 7.20 -7.23
CA GLU A 11 10.39 7.67 -8.56
C GLU A 11 9.32 8.56 -9.22
N VAL A 12 8.05 8.21 -9.05
CA VAL A 12 6.91 9.01 -9.53
C VAL A 12 6.88 10.36 -8.81
N SER A 13 7.04 10.33 -7.48
CA SER A 13 7.01 11.53 -6.64
C SER A 13 8.17 12.46 -6.95
N GLU A 14 9.38 11.93 -7.14
CA GLU A 14 10.58 12.67 -7.55
C GLU A 14 10.38 13.35 -8.91
N ALA A 15 9.85 12.65 -9.90
CA ALA A 15 9.58 13.20 -11.23
C ALA A 15 8.50 14.30 -11.20
N ILE A 16 7.44 14.12 -10.40
CA ILE A 16 6.41 15.15 -10.18
C ILE A 16 7.01 16.42 -9.56
N LEU A 17 7.86 16.26 -8.53
CA LEU A 17 8.53 17.40 -7.88
C LEU A 17 9.48 18.13 -8.86
N ALA A 18 10.11 17.40 -9.77
CA ALA A 18 10.91 17.95 -10.86
C ALA A 18 10.08 18.53 -12.02
N LYS A 19 8.75 18.38 -12.00
CA LYS A 19 7.82 18.73 -13.10
C LYS A 19 8.12 18.00 -14.42
N ASP A 20 8.75 16.82 -14.33
CA ASP A 20 9.01 15.94 -15.46
C ASP A 20 7.84 14.97 -15.64
N TRP A 21 6.83 15.42 -16.40
CA TRP A 21 5.58 14.68 -16.57
C TRP A 21 5.73 13.40 -17.38
N GLU A 22 6.68 13.37 -18.32
CA GLU A 22 6.97 12.19 -19.13
C GLU A 22 7.54 11.09 -18.24
N LYS A 23 8.59 11.41 -17.46
CA LYS A 23 9.19 10.49 -16.51
C LYS A 23 8.20 10.04 -15.44
N ALA A 24 7.38 10.96 -14.91
CA ALA A 24 6.35 10.61 -13.93
C ALA A 24 5.35 9.59 -14.49
N SER A 25 4.95 9.76 -15.75
CA SER A 25 4.01 8.86 -16.44
C SER A 25 4.63 7.49 -16.70
N GLU A 26 5.90 7.44 -17.09
CA GLU A 26 6.62 6.17 -17.29
C GLU A 26 6.79 5.41 -15.97
N ALA A 27 7.26 6.08 -14.91
CA ALA A 27 7.42 5.48 -13.60
C ALA A 27 6.08 4.99 -13.04
N LYS A 28 4.98 5.74 -13.22
CA LYS A 28 3.62 5.31 -12.85
C LYS A 28 3.21 4.05 -13.60
N ARG A 29 3.44 4.01 -14.92
CA ARG A 29 3.12 2.84 -15.76
C ARG A 29 3.87 1.59 -15.29
N LYS A 30 5.11 1.74 -14.84
CA LYS A 30 5.91 0.63 -14.27
C LYS A 30 5.28 0.09 -12.99
N VAL A 31 4.93 0.95 -12.03
CA VAL A 31 4.27 0.53 -10.76
C VAL A 31 2.97 -0.21 -11.04
N GLU A 32 2.08 0.37 -11.86
CA GLU A 32 0.78 -0.24 -12.21
C GLU A 32 0.94 -1.51 -13.05
N GLY A 33 1.94 -1.55 -13.92
CA GLY A 33 2.30 -2.73 -14.70
C GLY A 33 2.68 -3.91 -13.81
N THR A 34 3.57 -3.69 -12.84
CA THR A 34 3.95 -4.72 -11.87
C THR A 34 2.75 -5.20 -11.05
N ALA A 35 1.89 -4.29 -10.58
CA ALA A 35 0.69 -4.68 -9.83
C ALA A 35 -0.25 -5.59 -10.66
N ARG A 36 -0.48 -5.26 -11.94
CA ARG A 36 -1.28 -6.10 -12.85
C ARG A 36 -0.65 -7.46 -13.09
N SER A 37 0.67 -7.54 -13.25
CA SER A 37 1.38 -8.81 -13.43
C SER A 37 1.25 -9.71 -12.20
N LEU A 38 1.39 -9.15 -10.99
CA LEU A 38 1.24 -9.91 -9.74
C LEU A 38 -0.20 -10.41 -9.53
N GLU A 39 -1.19 -9.59 -9.87
CA GLU A 39 -2.59 -10.03 -9.85
C GLU A 39 -2.84 -11.17 -10.83
N LYS A 40 -2.32 -11.05 -12.06
CA LYS A 40 -2.44 -12.11 -13.06
C LYS A 40 -1.81 -13.42 -12.59
N GLU A 41 -0.58 -13.37 -12.08
CA GLU A 41 0.14 -14.55 -11.56
C GLU A 41 -0.64 -15.23 -10.44
N ARG A 42 -1.17 -14.43 -9.51
CA ARG A 42 -1.97 -14.93 -8.39
C ARG A 42 -3.25 -15.62 -8.89
N ASN A 43 -3.95 -15.01 -9.84
CA ASN A 43 -5.16 -15.57 -10.44
C ASN A 43 -4.86 -16.88 -11.18
N GLU A 44 -3.76 -16.95 -11.93
CA GLU A 44 -3.30 -18.17 -12.62
C GLU A 44 -3.00 -19.32 -11.64
N LYS A 45 -2.53 -18.99 -10.43
CA LYS A 45 -2.29 -19.95 -9.36
C LYS A 45 -3.55 -20.30 -8.54
N GLY A 46 -4.68 -19.63 -8.78
CA GLY A 46 -5.89 -19.78 -7.97
C GLY A 46 -5.74 -19.25 -6.54
N GLU A 47 -4.76 -18.38 -6.31
CA GLU A 47 -4.50 -17.79 -4.99
C GLU A 47 -5.47 -16.62 -4.74
N VAL A 48 -5.97 -16.51 -3.51
CA VAL A 48 -6.80 -15.37 -3.08
C VAL A 48 -5.90 -14.34 -2.41
N TRP A 49 -6.01 -13.07 -2.81
CA TRP A 49 -5.29 -12.00 -2.14
C TRP A 49 -5.87 -11.75 -0.75
N MET A 50 -5.00 -11.74 0.26
CA MET A 50 -5.38 -11.42 1.63
C MET A 50 -4.57 -10.23 2.15
N PRO A 51 -5.19 -9.27 2.85
CA PRO A 51 -4.46 -8.18 3.49
C PRO A 51 -3.45 -8.70 4.51
N LYS A 52 -2.28 -8.05 4.59
CA LYS A 52 -1.19 -8.51 5.47
C LYS A 52 -1.42 -8.24 6.96
N HIS A 53 -2.17 -7.19 7.29
CA HIS A 53 -2.31 -6.69 8.66
C HIS A 53 -3.76 -6.68 9.17
N PHE A 54 -4.70 -7.12 8.34
CA PHE A 54 -6.12 -7.11 8.64
C PHE A 54 -6.77 -8.43 8.21
N SER A 55 -7.68 -8.92 9.02
CA SER A 55 -8.67 -9.92 8.62
C SER A 55 -9.82 -9.21 7.93
N LEU A 56 -10.27 -9.77 6.81
CA LEU A 56 -11.39 -9.25 6.04
C LEU A 56 -12.42 -10.37 5.87
N SER A 57 -13.67 -10.11 6.26
CA SER A 57 -14.80 -11.01 6.03
C SER A 57 -15.98 -10.22 5.50
N GLN A 58 -16.73 -10.84 4.59
CA GLN A 58 -17.99 -10.26 4.11
C GLN A 58 -19.16 -10.99 4.77
N ASP A 59 -20.11 -10.24 5.31
CA ASP A 59 -21.33 -10.80 5.85
C ASP A 59 -22.29 -11.24 4.72
N LYS A 60 -23.44 -11.80 5.10
CA LYS A 60 -24.44 -12.29 4.13
C LYS A 60 -25.13 -11.18 3.35
N ASP A 61 -25.11 -9.95 3.86
CA ASP A 61 -25.71 -8.77 3.26
C ASP A 61 -24.72 -8.01 2.35
N GLY A 62 -23.47 -8.51 2.26
CA GLY A 62 -22.41 -7.94 1.44
C GLY A 62 -21.59 -6.86 2.15
N ASN A 63 -21.81 -6.61 3.44
CA ASN A 63 -21.01 -5.65 4.21
C ASN A 63 -19.65 -6.25 4.56
N TRP A 64 -18.62 -5.42 4.52
CA TRP A 64 -17.27 -5.81 4.89
C TRP A 64 -17.00 -5.55 6.36
N GLU A 65 -16.60 -6.57 7.08
CA GLU A 65 -16.00 -6.46 8.40
C GLU A 65 -14.48 -6.54 8.29
N CYS A 66 -13.79 -5.62 8.97
CA CYS A 66 -12.33 -5.49 8.95
C CYS A 66 -11.81 -5.43 10.38
N TRP A 67 -10.89 -6.34 10.70
CA TRP A 67 -10.31 -6.46 12.04
C TRP A 67 -8.79 -6.44 11.96
N PRO A 68 -8.08 -5.67 12.81
CA PRO A 68 -6.63 -5.71 12.84
C PRO A 68 -6.17 -7.09 13.34
N LEU A 69 -5.16 -7.66 12.68
CA LEU A 69 -4.55 -8.92 13.14
C LEU A 69 -3.78 -8.71 14.45
N GLU A 70 -3.16 -7.54 14.60
CA GLU A 70 -2.39 -7.15 15.77
C GLU A 70 -3.18 -6.14 16.62
N LYS A 71 -3.31 -6.41 17.93
CA LYS A 71 -4.06 -5.52 18.85
C LYS A 71 -3.33 -4.23 19.22
N SER A 72 -2.02 -4.17 18.96
CA SER A 72 -1.17 -3.03 19.26
C SER A 72 -0.15 -2.83 18.16
N VAL A 73 0.11 -1.59 17.79
CA VAL A 73 1.20 -1.22 16.88
C VAL A 73 2.37 -0.68 17.68
N ARG A 74 3.58 -0.75 17.10
CA ARG A 74 4.75 -0.10 17.68
C ARG A 74 4.52 1.40 17.79
N PRO A 75 5.11 2.07 18.79
CA PRO A 75 5.08 3.53 18.88
C PRO A 75 5.53 4.17 17.57
N ALA A 76 4.97 5.34 17.25
CA ALA A 76 5.36 6.08 16.07
C ALA A 76 6.88 6.30 16.08
N PRO A 77 7.57 6.16 14.92
CA PRO A 77 9.01 6.39 14.84
C PRO A 77 9.42 7.80 15.28
N ILE A 78 8.49 8.76 15.20
CA ILE A 78 8.68 10.15 15.61
C ILE A 78 7.74 10.41 16.80
N VAL A 79 8.33 10.74 17.95
CA VAL A 79 7.60 11.18 19.14
C VAL A 79 7.73 12.70 19.23
N VAL A 80 6.61 13.42 19.18
CA VAL A 80 6.59 14.87 19.39
C VAL A 80 6.43 15.13 20.89
N PRO A 81 7.35 15.85 21.55
CA PRO A 81 7.19 16.18 22.97
C PRO A 81 5.97 17.09 23.15
N SER A 82 5.11 16.76 24.12
CA SER A 82 4.01 17.63 24.52
C SER A 82 4.57 18.87 25.23
N PRO A 83 4.05 20.09 24.96
CA PRO A 83 4.47 21.27 25.70
C PRO A 83 4.08 21.09 27.18
N SER A 84 5.07 21.23 28.07
CA SER A 84 4.88 21.21 29.52
C SER A 84 3.91 22.32 29.93
N SER A 85 2.84 21.96 30.63
CA SER A 85 1.86 22.88 31.23
C SER A 85 2.48 23.70 32.37
#